data_AF-A0A832M241-F1
#
_entry.id   AF-A0A832M241-F1
#
_cell.length_a   1.000
_cell.length_b   1.000
_cell.length_c   1.000
_cell.angle_alpha   90.00
_cell.angle_beta   90.00
_cell.angle_gamma   90.00
#
_symmetry.space_group_name_H-M   'P 1'
#
loop_
_entity.id
_entity.type
_entity.pdbx_description
1 polymer ?
#
loop_
_entity_poly.entity_id
_entity_poly.type
_entity_poly.pdbx_seq_one_letter_code
_entity_poly.pdbx_strand_id
1 'polypeptide(L)'
;MPDPLALVRAALARAERARALREAGLEPVFYVTELVRGGRGGGSGAGAGRELHRRLWGLDPFDVVNAERWAGPLPLAWRFRFGWVYGVCDLAVFERGRLLKVVEVKSYGAVKRAERAQAALYGLLAALNFLAKPEVTVWFPCGEVAVRDWELLAMDALSKREGVNRARPI
;
A
#
# COMPACT_ATOMS: atom_id res chain seq x y z
N MET A 1 20.17 -1.10 12.98
CA MET A 1 18.86 -1.01 12.30
C MET A 1 18.23 0.33 12.67
N PRO A 2 17.50 1.00 11.77
CA PRO A 2 16.84 2.26 12.10
C PRO A 2 15.81 2.09 13.22
N ASP A 3 15.55 3.15 13.96
CA ASP A 3 14.52 3.20 14.99
C ASP A 3 13.12 2.93 14.38
N PRO A 4 12.37 1.92 14.86
CA PRO A 4 11.02 1.63 14.39
C PRO A 4 10.08 2.83 14.42
N LEU A 5 10.16 3.68 15.46
CA LEU A 5 9.31 4.86 15.56
C LEU A 5 9.63 5.89 14.48
N ALA A 6 10.91 6.12 14.22
CA ALA A 6 11.34 6.93 13.09
C ALA A 6 10.85 6.39 11.74
N LEU A 7 10.85 5.06 11.53
CA LEU A 7 10.35 4.44 10.30
C LEU A 7 8.84 4.64 10.14
N VAL A 8 8.04 4.40 11.18
CA VAL A 8 6.58 4.61 11.16
C VAL A 8 6.26 6.08 10.88
N ARG A 9 6.91 7.01 11.59
CA ARG A 9 6.73 8.46 11.35
C ARG A 9 7.09 8.87 9.93
N ALA A 10 8.21 8.36 9.40
CA ALA A 10 8.62 8.63 8.03
C ALA A 10 7.63 8.07 7.00
N ALA A 11 7.09 6.87 7.24
CA ALA A 11 6.08 6.26 6.37
C ALA A 11 4.81 7.13 6.30
N LEU A 12 4.30 7.57 7.45
CA LEU A 12 3.12 8.44 7.51
C LEU A 12 3.38 9.81 6.88
N ALA A 13 4.56 10.40 7.12
CA ALA A 13 4.94 11.66 6.50
C ALA A 13 5.01 11.55 4.96
N ARG A 14 5.52 10.44 4.42
CA ARG A 14 5.50 10.18 2.97
C ARG A 14 4.08 10.02 2.44
N ALA A 15 3.23 9.29 3.15
CA ALA A 15 1.83 9.10 2.78
C ALA A 15 1.06 10.43 2.75
N GLU A 16 1.23 11.26 3.78
CA GLU A 16 0.60 12.57 3.86
C GLU A 16 1.09 13.50 2.75
N ARG A 17 2.41 13.52 2.49
CA ARG A 17 2.96 14.28 1.36
C ARG A 17 2.38 13.85 0.03
N ALA A 18 2.30 12.54 -0.23
CA ALA A 18 1.74 12.02 -1.48
C ALA A 18 0.26 12.39 -1.63
N ARG A 19 -0.52 12.32 -0.54
CA ARG A 19 -1.92 12.76 -0.53
C ARG A 19 -2.06 14.25 -0.84
N ALA A 20 -1.32 15.11 -0.14
CA ALA A 20 -1.36 16.55 -0.34
C ALA A 20 -0.98 16.94 -1.79
N LEU A 21 0.05 16.30 -2.35
CA LEU A 21 0.45 16.49 -3.74
C LEU A 21 -0.64 16.04 -4.74
N ARG A 22 -1.35 14.95 -4.44
CA ARG A 22 -2.47 14.46 -5.25
C ARG A 22 -3.65 15.42 -5.22
N GLU A 23 -3.99 15.96 -4.05
CA GLU A 23 -5.08 16.90 -3.87
C GLU A 23 -4.80 18.25 -4.55
N ALA A 24 -3.55 18.71 -4.50
CA ALA A 24 -3.12 19.94 -5.13
C ALA A 24 -2.80 19.80 -6.64
N GLY A 25 -2.72 18.58 -7.17
CA GLY A 25 -2.39 18.34 -8.58
C GLY A 25 -0.96 18.75 -8.98
N LEU A 26 -0.03 18.81 -8.02
CA LEU A 26 1.32 19.36 -8.22
C LEU A 26 2.32 18.34 -8.78
N GLU A 27 2.10 17.06 -8.50
CA GLU A 27 2.95 15.97 -8.97
C GLU A 27 2.12 14.78 -9.44
N PRO A 28 2.65 13.93 -10.34
CA PRO A 28 2.02 12.67 -10.67
C PRO A 28 2.01 11.77 -9.43
N VAL A 29 0.81 11.53 -8.89
CA VAL A 29 0.56 10.60 -7.79
C VAL A 29 -0.44 9.56 -8.27
N PHE A 30 -0.07 8.28 -8.19
CA PHE A 30 -0.89 7.15 -8.62
C PHE A 30 -1.36 6.37 -7.40
N TYR A 31 -2.67 6.13 -7.33
CA TYR A 31 -3.19 5.19 -6.36
C TYR A 31 -2.76 3.77 -6.72
N VAL A 32 -2.46 2.94 -5.71
CA VAL A 32 -2.20 1.51 -5.92
C VAL A 32 -3.32 0.86 -6.76
N THR A 33 -4.58 1.21 -6.50
CA THR A 33 -5.73 0.71 -7.26
C THR A 33 -5.75 1.16 -8.73
N GLU A 34 -5.22 2.35 -9.05
CA GLU A 34 -5.09 2.85 -10.43
C GLU A 34 -4.04 2.06 -11.22
N LEU A 35 -2.96 1.64 -10.56
CA LEU A 35 -1.89 0.83 -11.17
C LEU A 35 -2.36 -0.59 -11.49
N VAL A 36 -3.20 -1.16 -10.62
CA VAL A 36 -3.70 -2.53 -10.78
C VAL A 36 -4.82 -2.62 -11.82
N ARG A 37 -5.73 -1.64 -11.85
CA ARG A 37 -6.96 -1.70 -12.67
C ARG A 37 -6.86 -1.02 -14.05
N GLY A 38 -5.70 -0.49 -14.44
CA GLY A 38 -5.55 0.15 -15.75
C GLY A 38 -6.29 1.49 -15.92
N GLY A 39 -6.65 2.15 -14.81
CA GLY A 39 -7.27 3.47 -14.82
C GLY A 39 -8.77 3.49 -15.15
N ARG A 40 -9.61 3.25 -14.14
CA ARG A 40 -10.93 3.88 -13.85
C ARG A 40 -11.62 3.06 -12.76
N GLY A 41 -11.50 3.51 -11.51
CA GLY A 41 -12.11 2.86 -10.34
C GLY A 41 -13.28 3.66 -9.78
N GLY A 42 -14.45 3.60 -10.43
CA GLY A 42 -15.72 4.11 -9.91
C GLY A 42 -16.56 2.94 -9.40
N GLY A 43 -16.54 2.70 -8.09
CA GLY A 43 -17.42 1.70 -7.46
C GLY A 43 -17.79 2.14 -6.05
N SER A 44 -19.02 1.88 -5.64
CA SER A 44 -19.62 2.31 -4.36
C SER A 44 -18.79 1.93 -3.13
N GLY A 45 -18.11 0.78 -3.14
CA GLY A 45 -17.20 0.35 -2.05
C GLY A 45 -15.93 1.19 -1.90
N ALA A 46 -15.46 1.84 -2.97
CA ALA A 46 -14.30 2.75 -2.89
C ALA A 46 -14.64 4.07 -2.16
N GLY A 47 -15.92 4.46 -2.14
CA GLY A 47 -16.40 5.62 -1.37
C GLY A 47 -16.35 5.36 0.14
N ALA A 48 -16.92 4.24 0.57
CA ALA A 48 -16.93 3.83 1.98
C ALA A 48 -15.51 3.55 2.53
N GLY A 49 -14.64 2.92 1.73
CA GLY A 49 -13.23 2.74 2.10
C GLY A 49 -12.47 4.06 2.24
N ARG A 50 -12.69 5.02 1.33
CA ARG A 50 -12.09 6.37 1.44
C ARG A 50 -12.59 7.16 2.65
N GLU A 51 -13.85 6.97 3.04
CA GLU A 51 -14.42 7.60 4.24
C GLU A 51 -13.83 7.00 5.52
N LEU A 52 -13.71 5.67 5.60
CA LEU A 52 -13.03 4.99 6.70
C LEU A 52 -11.55 5.40 6.78
N HIS A 53 -10.88 5.53 5.63
CA HIS A 53 -9.50 6.00 5.55
C HIS A 53 -9.33 7.48 5.92
N ARG A 54 -10.36 8.32 5.76
CA ARG A 54 -10.39 9.69 6.30
C ARG A 54 -10.56 9.75 7.81
N ARG A 55 -11.02 8.69 8.46
CA ARG A 55 -11.11 8.60 9.93
C ARG A 55 -9.88 7.97 10.58
N LEU A 56 -9.04 7.27 9.81
CA LEU A 56 -7.78 6.66 10.26
C LEU A 56 -6.63 7.67 10.49
N TRP A 57 -6.89 8.97 10.37
CA TRP A 57 -5.92 10.05 10.57
C TRP A 57 -5.44 10.20 12.02
N GLY A 58 -5.98 9.39 12.95
CA GLY A 58 -5.56 9.31 14.35
C GLY A 58 -4.64 8.12 14.67
N LEU A 59 -3.99 7.51 13.68
CA LEU A 59 -3.02 6.44 13.92
C LEU A 59 -1.82 6.98 14.72
N ASP A 60 -1.70 6.58 15.98
CA ASP A 60 -0.55 6.91 16.81
C ASP A 60 0.64 6.00 16.44
N PRO A 61 1.76 6.57 15.95
CA PRO A 61 2.98 5.80 15.70
C PRO A 61 3.49 5.03 16.93
N PHE A 62 3.18 5.53 18.14
CA PHE A 62 3.57 4.89 19.38
C PHE A 62 2.87 3.54 19.57
N ASP A 63 1.58 3.44 19.23
CA ASP A 63 0.82 2.19 19.33
C ASP A 63 1.37 1.11 18.40
N VAL A 64 1.77 1.49 17.18
CA VAL A 64 2.34 0.56 16.19
C VAL A 64 3.65 -0.05 16.68
N VAL A 65 4.46 0.73 17.40
CA VAL A 65 5.82 0.31 17.81
C VAL A 65 5.84 -0.40 19.15
N ASN A 66 5.00 0.02 20.10
CA ASN A 66 5.08 -0.46 21.49
C ASN A 66 4.13 -1.62 21.80
N ALA A 67 3.11 -1.86 20.97
CA ALA A 67 2.29 -3.05 21.12
C ALA A 67 3.13 -4.32 20.87
N GLU A 68 2.85 -5.39 21.62
CA GLU A 68 3.41 -6.71 21.35
C GLU A 68 3.09 -7.14 19.92
N ARG A 69 1.85 -6.91 19.50
CA ARG A 69 1.36 -7.08 18.14
C ARG A 69 0.39 -5.97 17.79
N TRP A 70 0.62 -5.32 16.66
CA TRP A 70 -0.29 -4.34 16.08
C TRP A 70 -0.73 -4.82 14.70
N ALA A 71 -2.02 -4.73 14.40
CA ALA A 71 -2.55 -5.03 13.08
C ALA A 71 -3.61 -4.01 12.71
N GLY A 72 -3.38 -3.28 11.63
CA GLY A 72 -4.31 -2.25 11.22
C GLY A 72 -4.01 -1.67 9.86
N PRO A 73 -4.95 -0.89 9.32
CA PRO A 73 -4.75 -0.22 8.06
C PRO A 73 -3.63 0.80 8.16
N LEU A 74 -2.79 0.84 7.13
CA LEU A 74 -1.59 1.68 7.12
C LEU A 74 -1.47 2.45 5.81
N PRO A 75 -1.50 3.80 5.85
CA PRO A 75 -1.17 4.63 4.71
C PRO A 75 0.30 4.42 4.30
N LEU A 76 0.52 4.13 3.03
CA LEU A 76 1.84 3.87 2.47
C LEU A 76 2.02 4.69 1.19
N ALA A 77 3.19 5.32 1.08
CA ALA A 77 3.60 5.94 -0.17
C ALA A 77 5.11 5.80 -0.41
N TRP A 78 5.48 5.85 -1.68
CA TRP A 78 6.87 5.95 -2.10
C TRP A 78 7.00 6.76 -3.39
N ARG A 79 8.09 7.53 -3.52
CA ARG A 79 8.39 8.30 -4.71
C ARG A 79 9.29 7.48 -5.63
N PHE A 80 8.77 7.14 -6.81
CA PHE A 80 9.52 6.54 -7.90
C PHE A 80 9.91 7.62 -8.92
N ARG A 81 10.74 7.25 -9.91
CA ARG A 81 11.17 8.17 -10.98
C ARG A 81 10.01 8.72 -11.78
N PHE A 82 8.94 7.95 -11.96
CA PHE A 82 7.77 8.34 -12.74
C PHE A 82 6.69 9.07 -11.92
N GLY A 83 6.87 9.23 -10.61
CA GLY A 83 5.89 9.83 -9.71
C GLY A 83 5.74 9.06 -8.40
N TRP A 84 4.78 9.50 -7.59
CA TRP A 84 4.44 8.84 -6.33
C TRP A 84 3.49 7.69 -6.56
N VAL A 85 3.66 6.62 -5.79
CA VAL A 85 2.63 5.59 -5.61
C VAL A 85 2.12 5.70 -4.19
N TYR A 86 0.80 5.73 -4.03
CA TYR A 86 0.13 5.97 -2.75
C TYR A 86 -1.06 5.01 -2.58
N GLY A 87 -1.30 4.55 -1.37
CA GLY A 87 -2.52 3.86 -1.00
C GLY A 87 -2.58 3.56 0.48
N VAL A 88 -3.65 2.91 0.90
CA VAL A 88 -3.82 2.45 2.28
C VAL A 88 -3.95 0.94 2.20
N CYS A 89 -2.97 0.26 2.79
CA CYS A 89 -2.99 -1.19 2.96
C CYS A 89 -4.07 -1.53 3.99
N ASP A 90 -4.87 -2.59 3.75
CA ASP A 90 -5.98 -2.96 4.63
C ASP A 90 -5.48 -3.38 6.03
N LEU A 91 -4.44 -4.21 6.10
CA LEU A 91 -3.80 -4.60 7.36
C LEU A 91 -2.28 -4.74 7.18
N ALA A 92 -1.52 -3.90 7.87
CA ALA A 92 -0.10 -4.13 8.13
C ALA A 92 0.03 -4.72 9.54
N VAL A 93 0.77 -5.82 9.66
CA VAL A 93 0.99 -6.51 10.93
C VAL A 93 2.42 -6.22 11.39
N PHE A 94 2.52 -5.67 12.59
CA PHE A 94 3.77 -5.45 13.29
C PHE A 94 3.82 -6.34 14.52
N GLU A 95 5.00 -6.86 14.82
CA GLU A 95 5.29 -7.55 16.07
C GLU A 95 6.50 -6.90 16.72
N ARG A 96 6.34 -6.39 17.94
CA ARG A 96 7.38 -5.64 18.67
C ARG A 96 8.03 -4.56 17.79
N GLY A 97 7.18 -3.77 17.13
CA GLY A 97 7.58 -2.68 16.22
C GLY A 97 8.22 -3.10 14.90
N ARG A 98 8.30 -4.41 14.57
CA ARG A 98 8.84 -4.88 13.28
C ARG A 98 7.72 -5.27 12.35
N LEU A 99 7.75 -4.77 11.11
CA LEU A 99 6.83 -5.19 10.06
C LEU A 99 7.02 -6.69 9.78
N LEU A 100 5.95 -7.46 9.95
CA LEU A 100 5.91 -8.89 9.68
C LEU A 100 5.20 -9.18 8.36
N LYS A 101 4.01 -8.59 8.17
CA LYS A 101 3.07 -9.03 7.14
C LYS A 101 2.19 -7.90 6.63
N VAL A 102 1.81 -7.99 5.36
CA VAL A 102 0.81 -7.15 4.72
C VAL A 102 -0.31 -8.05 4.23
N VAL A 103 -1.54 -7.71 4.59
CA VAL A 103 -2.75 -8.45 4.21
C VAL A 103 -3.69 -7.52 3.46
N GLU A 104 -4.05 -7.93 2.24
CA GLU A 104 -5.16 -7.34 1.49
C GLU A 104 -6.44 -8.14 1.80
N VAL A 105 -7.51 -7.45 2.17
CA VAL A 105 -8.76 -8.07 2.62
C VAL A 105 -9.80 -8.01 1.49
N LYS A 106 -10.46 -9.14 1.24
CA LYS A 106 -11.56 -9.24 0.26
C LYS A 106 -12.79 -9.85 0.88
N SER A 107 -13.96 -9.39 0.44
CA SER A 107 -15.26 -9.89 0.88
C SER A 107 -15.83 -11.01 -0.01
N TYR A 108 -15.13 -11.41 -1.07
CA TYR A 108 -15.59 -12.40 -2.06
C TYR A 108 -14.62 -13.59 -2.20
N GLY A 109 -15.17 -14.73 -2.63
CA GLY A 109 -14.56 -16.06 -2.41
C GLY A 109 -13.41 -16.49 -3.33
N ALA A 110 -13.06 -15.74 -4.38
CA ALA A 110 -11.97 -16.12 -5.28
C ALA A 110 -10.98 -14.97 -5.48
N VAL A 111 -9.71 -15.24 -5.16
CA VAL A 111 -8.60 -14.27 -5.32
C VAL A 111 -8.20 -14.15 -6.78
N LYS A 112 -8.47 -12.99 -7.39
CA LYS A 112 -8.09 -12.67 -8.78
C LYS A 112 -6.66 -12.12 -8.85
N ARG A 113 -6.09 -12.14 -10.06
CA ARG A 113 -4.75 -11.59 -10.35
C ARG A 113 -4.59 -10.13 -9.92
N ALA A 114 -5.64 -9.32 -10.09
CA ALA A 114 -5.64 -7.93 -9.68
C ALA A 114 -5.45 -7.77 -8.16
N GLU A 115 -6.10 -8.61 -7.35
CA GLU A 115 -5.98 -8.54 -5.89
C GLU A 115 -4.59 -8.96 -5.42
N ARG A 116 -3.99 -9.98 -6.06
CA ARG A 116 -2.59 -10.34 -5.81
C ARG A 116 -1.62 -9.22 -6.17
N ALA A 117 -1.85 -8.54 -7.29
CA ALA A 117 -1.02 -7.40 -7.71
C ALA A 117 -1.19 -6.19 -6.79
N GLN A 118 -2.40 -5.96 -6.26
CA GLN A 118 -2.67 -4.94 -5.25
C GLN A 118 -1.93 -5.23 -3.94
N ALA A 119 -2.06 -6.45 -3.42
CA ALA A 119 -1.34 -6.91 -2.24
C ALA A 119 0.19 -6.82 -2.43
N ALA A 120 0.68 -7.21 -3.61
CA ALA A 120 2.08 -7.12 -3.97
C ALA A 120 2.62 -5.68 -3.98
N LEU A 121 1.87 -4.73 -4.53
CA LEU A 121 2.24 -3.31 -4.47
C LEU A 121 2.29 -2.79 -3.03
N TYR A 122 1.35 -3.19 -2.18
CA TYR A 122 1.41 -2.82 -0.76
C TYR A 122 2.60 -3.48 -0.05
N GLY A 123 2.90 -4.75 -0.36
CA GLY A 123 4.12 -5.42 0.11
C GLY A 123 5.39 -4.65 -0.25
N LEU A 124 5.50 -4.18 -1.50
CA LEU A 124 6.61 -3.36 -1.96
C LEU A 124 6.70 -2.03 -1.23
N LEU A 125 5.58 -1.28 -1.12
CA LEU A 125 5.58 0.00 -0.42
C LEU A 125 5.94 -0.16 1.06
N ALA A 126 5.46 -1.22 1.71
CA ALA A 126 5.80 -1.51 3.09
C ALA A 126 7.29 -1.87 3.22
N ALA A 127 7.82 -2.71 2.31
CA ALA A 127 9.23 -3.06 2.31
C ALA A 127 10.15 -1.84 2.17
N LEU A 128 9.79 -0.90 1.29
CA LEU A 128 10.54 0.34 1.08
C LEU A 128 10.47 1.29 2.29
N ASN A 129 9.31 1.36 2.96
CA ASN A 129 9.14 2.23 4.12
C ASN A 129 9.80 1.69 5.39
N PHE A 130 9.82 0.37 5.57
CA PHE A 130 10.25 -0.28 6.81
C PHE A 130 11.56 -1.06 6.70
N LEU A 131 12.16 -1.10 5.51
CA LEU A 131 13.41 -1.83 5.25
C LEU A 131 13.33 -3.31 5.68
N ALA A 132 12.17 -3.92 5.47
CA ALA A 132 11.85 -5.28 5.87
C ALA A 132 11.23 -6.04 4.70
N LYS A 133 11.37 -7.36 4.66
CA LYS A 133 10.68 -8.21 3.69
C LYS A 133 9.40 -8.77 4.33
N PRO A 134 8.21 -8.19 4.07
CA PRO A 134 6.99 -8.70 4.66
C PRO A 134 6.55 -9.99 4.00
N GLU A 135 5.83 -10.81 4.75
CA GLU A 135 4.88 -11.75 4.17
C GLU A 135 3.75 -10.97 3.48
N VAL A 136 3.29 -11.42 2.32
CA VAL A 136 2.20 -10.78 1.58
C VAL A 136 1.10 -11.80 1.35
N THR A 137 -0.10 -11.48 1.79
CA THR A 137 -1.25 -12.38 1.67
C THR A 137 -2.52 -11.66 1.25
N VAL A 138 -3.45 -12.43 0.70
CA VAL A 138 -4.82 -12.00 0.46
C VAL A 138 -5.73 -12.85 1.35
N TRP A 139 -6.47 -12.19 2.23
CA TRP A 139 -7.46 -12.83 3.09
C TRP A 139 -8.87 -12.65 2.50
N PHE A 140 -9.67 -13.70 2.56
CA PHE A 140 -11.06 -13.75 2.09
C PHE A 140 -11.88 -14.70 2.97
N PRO A 141 -13.22 -14.69 2.92
CA PRO A 141 -14.04 -15.44 3.90
C PRO A 141 -13.75 -16.95 3.96
N CYS A 142 -13.25 -17.53 2.87
CA CYS A 142 -12.97 -18.96 2.77
C CYS A 142 -11.49 -19.32 3.01
N GLY A 143 -10.63 -18.35 3.34
CA GLY A 143 -9.23 -18.62 3.66
C GLY A 143 -8.26 -17.49 3.37
N GLU A 144 -6.98 -17.86 3.34
CA GLU A 144 -5.87 -16.94 3.10
C GLU A 144 -4.94 -17.53 2.04
N VAL A 145 -4.54 -16.71 1.07
CA VAL A 145 -3.59 -17.11 0.02
C VAL A 145 -2.33 -16.28 0.14
N ALA A 146 -1.19 -16.96 0.26
CA ALA A 146 0.12 -16.33 0.20
C ALA A 146 0.47 -15.91 -1.24
N VAL A 147 0.94 -14.67 -1.40
CA VAL A 147 1.46 -14.13 -2.65
C VAL A 147 2.99 -14.28 -2.60
N ARG A 148 3.48 -15.49 -2.91
CA ARG A 148 4.91 -15.83 -2.76
C ARG A 148 5.82 -15.09 -3.74
N ASP A 149 5.29 -14.74 -4.91
CA ASP A 149 5.95 -14.04 -6.02
C ASP A 149 5.66 -12.53 -6.02
N TRP A 150 5.34 -11.95 -4.85
CA TRP A 150 4.87 -10.57 -4.75
C TRP A 150 5.88 -9.55 -5.30
N GLU A 151 7.18 -9.77 -5.17
CA GLU A 151 8.21 -8.87 -5.70
C GLU A 151 8.08 -8.74 -7.23
N LEU A 152 7.96 -9.86 -7.94
CA LEU A 152 7.81 -9.90 -9.39
C LEU A 152 6.47 -9.28 -9.83
N LEU A 153 5.39 -9.57 -9.10
CA LEU A 153 4.07 -9.00 -9.40
C LEU A 153 4.02 -7.49 -9.18
N ALA A 154 4.68 -6.98 -8.15
CA ALA A 154 4.78 -5.54 -7.89
C ALA A 154 5.56 -4.86 -9.02
N MET A 155 6.69 -5.44 -9.44
CA MET A 155 7.47 -4.91 -10.55
C MET A 155 6.70 -4.93 -11.88
N ASP A 156 5.99 -6.02 -12.22
CA ASP A 156 5.13 -6.07 -13.42
C ASP A 156 4.04 -4.98 -13.39
N ALA A 157 3.45 -4.74 -12.21
CA ALA A 157 2.45 -3.67 -12.05
C ALA A 157 3.04 -2.27 -12.25
N LEU A 158 4.28 -2.02 -11.79
CA LEU A 158 4.98 -0.74 -11.99
C LEU A 158 5.44 -0.55 -13.44
N SER A 159 6.01 -1.58 -14.08
CA SER A 159 6.57 -1.50 -15.43
C SER A 159 5.53 -1.14 -16.50
N LYS A 160 4.26 -1.56 -16.30
CA LYS A 160 3.14 -1.16 -17.17
C LYS A 160 2.94 0.35 -17.23
N ARG A 161 3.39 1.12 -16.22
CA ARG A 161 3.35 2.58 -16.22
C ARG A 161 4.63 3.25 -16.68
N GLU A 162 5.79 2.67 -16.37
CA GLU A 162 7.06 3.19 -16.91
C GLU A 162 7.08 3.16 -18.44
N GLY A 163 6.56 2.08 -19.05
CA GLY A 163 6.43 1.98 -20.51
C GLY A 163 5.48 3.03 -21.11
N VAL A 164 4.38 3.37 -20.41
CA VAL A 164 3.41 4.39 -20.85
C VAL A 164 4.01 5.80 -20.79
N ASN A 165 4.82 6.12 -19.78
CA ASN A 165 5.48 7.43 -19.68
C ASN A 165 6.65 7.58 -20.67
N ARG A 166 7.32 6.49 -21.07
CA ARG A 166 8.32 6.55 -22.16
C ARG A 166 7.71 6.78 -23.54
N ALA A 167 6.44 6.41 -23.73
CA ALA A 167 5.72 6.55 -25.00
C ALA A 167 5.07 7.93 -25.21
N ARG A 168 5.10 8.82 -24.22
CA ARG A 168 4.69 10.23 -24.35
C ARG A 168 5.92 11.12 -24.14
N PRO A 169 6.62 11.52 -25.21
CA PRO A 169 7.54 12.63 -25.10
C PRO A 169 6.72 13.90 -24.80
N ILE A 170 7.28 14.72 -23.91
CA ILE A 170 6.85 16.10 -23.68
C ILE A 170 7.09 16.89 -24.96
#